data_AF-A0A4Q5YX91-F1
#
_entry.id   AF-A0A4Q5YX91-F1
#
_cell.length_a   1.000
_cell.length_b   1.000
_cell.length_c   1.000
_cell.angle_alpha   90.00
_cell.angle_beta   90.00
_cell.angle_gamma   90.00
#
_symmetry.space_group_name_H-M   'P 1'
#
loop_
_entity.id
_entity.type
_entity.pdbx_description
1 polymer ?
#
loop_
_entity_poly.entity_id
_entity_poly.type
_entity_poly.pdbx_seq_one_letter_code
_entity_poly.pdbx_strand_id
1 'polypeptide(L)'
;MKKLFALLSLFVAIAAAAQDKPEGLFINSKAPEFKLKDQSGVEVSLKELRKKGQTVLIFYRGNWCPYCNKQLKGLQDSLQLITEKGAQLIAITPEAKTGIDST
;
A
#
# COMPACT_ATOMS: atom_id res chain seq x y z
N MET A 1 2.52 28.25 38.40
CA MET A 1 1.50 28.60 37.39
C MET A 1 2.04 28.62 35.96
N LYS A 2 3.12 29.36 35.65
CA LYS A 2 3.72 29.39 34.29
C LYS A 2 4.17 28.02 33.76
N LYS A 3 4.77 27.18 34.61
CA LYS A 3 5.18 25.80 34.26
C LYS A 3 3.99 24.87 33.98
N LEU A 4 2.86 25.07 34.67
CA LEU A 4 1.64 24.29 34.46
C LEU A 4 0.97 24.66 33.13
N PHE A 5 0.96 25.96 32.78
CA PHE A 5 0.50 26.44 31.48
C PHE A 5 1.38 25.94 30.33
N ALA A 6 2.71 25.94 30.51
CA ALA A 6 3.65 25.43 29.51
C ALA A 6 3.50 23.91 29.27
N LEU A 7 3.28 23.13 30.33
CA LEU A 7 3.02 21.69 30.23
C LEU A 7 1.67 21.41 29.55
N LEU A 8 0.63 22.19 29.88
CA LEU A 8 -0.69 22.06 29.25
C LEU A 8 -0.63 22.42 27.76
N SER A 9 0.09 23.48 27.38
CA SER A 9 0.28 23.85 25.97
C SER A 9 1.08 22.81 25.19
N LEU A 10 2.07 22.16 25.83
CA LEU A 10 2.84 21.10 25.20
C LEU A 10 1.98 19.84 24.97
N PHE A 11 1.09 19.52 25.91
CA PHE A 11 0.17 18.38 25.78
C PHE A 11 -0.89 18.60 24.69
N VAL A 12 -1.42 19.82 24.56
CA VAL A 12 -2.36 20.19 23.49
C VAL A 12 -1.72 20.12 22.10
N ALA A 13 -0.46 20.55 21.97
CA ALA A 13 0.27 20.44 20.71
C ALA A 13 0.52 18.98 20.29
N ILE A 14 0.81 18.09 21.25
CA ILE A 14 0.98 16.66 21.00
C ILE A 14 -0.34 16.00 20.59
N ALA A 15 -1.46 16.37 21.21
CA ALA A 15 -2.78 15.84 20.85
C ALA A 15 -3.28 16.35 19.49
N ALA A 16 -3.01 17.60 19.13
CA ALA A 16 -3.38 18.16 17.83
C ALA A 16 -2.53 17.62 16.67
N ALA A 17 -1.36 17.06 16.96
CA ALA A 17 -0.53 16.32 16.00
C ALA A 17 -0.93 14.83 15.88
N ALA A 18 -2.03 14.40 16.52
CA ALA A 18 -2.58 13.08 16.28
C ALA A 18 -3.07 13.03 14.82
N GLN A 19 -2.35 12.27 13.99
CA GLN A 19 -2.64 12.14 12.57
C GLN A 19 -4.03 11.54 12.38
N ASP A 20 -4.89 12.24 11.65
CA ASP A 20 -6.20 11.71 11.24
C ASP A 20 -6.01 10.34 10.62
N LYS A 21 -6.92 9.41 10.96
CA LYS A 21 -6.88 8.07 10.37
C LYS A 21 -7.01 8.21 8.86
N PRO A 22 -6.12 7.61 8.06
CA PRO A 22 -6.25 7.68 6.62
C PRO A 22 -7.58 7.06 6.19
N GLU A 23 -8.40 7.81 5.47
CA GLU A 23 -9.59 7.29 4.83
C GLU A 23 -9.22 6.57 3.53
N GLY A 24 -9.85 5.42 3.31
CA GLY A 24 -9.69 4.68 2.06
C GLY A 24 -10.41 5.37 0.89
N LEU A 25 -10.12 4.90 -0.31
CA LEU A 25 -10.87 5.33 -1.50
C LEU A 25 -12.30 4.77 -1.46
N PHE A 26 -13.28 5.60 -1.80
CA PHE A 26 -14.67 5.17 -1.95
C PHE A 26 -14.83 4.25 -3.16
N ILE A 27 -15.78 3.31 -3.09
CA ILE A 27 -16.15 2.47 -4.23
C ILE A 27 -16.60 3.38 -5.38
N ASN A 28 -16.22 3.02 -6.62
CA ASN A 28 -16.44 3.79 -7.85
C ASN A 28 -15.67 5.11 -7.95
N SER A 29 -14.88 5.50 -6.96
CA SER A 29 -13.95 6.61 -7.13
C SER A 29 -12.86 6.27 -8.14
N LYS A 30 -12.33 7.29 -8.81
CA LYS A 30 -11.20 7.10 -9.74
C LYS A 30 -9.95 6.73 -8.94
N ALA A 31 -9.37 5.57 -9.24
CA ALA A 31 -8.07 5.19 -8.70
C ALA A 31 -7.01 6.25 -9.03
N PRO A 32 -6.22 6.73 -8.05
CA PRO A 32 -5.13 7.67 -8.28
C PRO A 32 -4.10 7.11 -9.28
N GLU A 33 -3.67 7.96 -10.22
CA GLU A 33 -2.59 7.59 -11.13
C GLU A 33 -1.26 7.54 -10.38
N PHE A 34 -0.43 6.56 -10.72
CA PHE A 34 0.91 6.43 -10.18
C PHE A 34 1.90 5.94 -11.25
N LYS A 35 3.18 6.19 -10.97
CA LYS A 35 4.33 5.63 -11.65
C LYS A 35 5.31 5.15 -10.59
N LEU A 36 5.63 3.87 -10.60
CA LEU A 36 6.53 3.22 -9.65
C LEU A 36 7.53 2.37 -10.41
N LYS A 37 8.63 1.99 -9.76
CA LYS A 37 9.57 1.01 -10.30
C LYS A 37 9.21 -0.38 -9.80
N ASP A 38 9.28 -1.37 -10.67
CA ASP A 38 9.21 -2.78 -10.27
C ASP A 38 10.56 -3.26 -9.68
N GLN A 39 10.61 -4.55 -9.31
CA GLN A 39 11.81 -5.19 -8.75
C GLN A 39 13.01 -5.20 -9.71
N SER A 40 12.77 -5.07 -11.01
CA SER A 40 13.81 -4.96 -12.06
C SER A 40 14.19 -3.50 -12.36
N GLY A 41 13.59 -2.53 -11.66
CA GLY A 41 13.83 -1.10 -11.87
C GLY A 41 13.06 -0.51 -13.06
N VAL A 42 12.18 -1.26 -13.70
CA VAL A 42 11.36 -0.83 -14.85
C VAL A 42 10.21 0.04 -14.36
N GLU A 43 9.96 1.15 -15.03
CA GLU A 43 8.82 2.02 -14.71
C GLU A 43 7.50 1.33 -15.11
N VAL A 44 6.58 1.24 -14.15
CA VAL A 44 5.23 0.72 -14.29
C VAL A 44 4.25 1.82 -13.90
N SER A 45 3.22 2.04 -14.71
CA SER A 45 2.15 3.00 -14.40
C SER A 45 0.78 2.33 -14.40
N LEU A 46 -0.12 2.85 -13.54
CA LEU A 46 -1.49 2.34 -13.48
C LEU A 46 -2.21 2.45 -14.83
N LYS A 47 -2.02 3.56 -15.54
CA LYS A 47 -2.55 3.76 -16.89
C LYS A 47 -2.17 2.64 -17.85
N GLU A 48 -0.90 2.23 -17.89
CA GLU A 48 -0.47 1.15 -18.78
C GLU A 48 -0.95 -0.23 -18.32
N LEU A 49 -1.02 -0.49 -17.00
CA LEU A 49 -1.60 -1.72 -16.46
C LEU A 49 -3.07 -1.87 -16.88
N ARG A 50 -3.85 -0.80 -16.76
CA ARG A 50 -5.29 -0.78 -17.12
C ARG A 50 -5.55 -0.96 -18.62
N LYS A 51 -4.60 -0.62 -19.49
CA LYS A 51 -4.70 -0.91 -20.93
C LYS A 51 -4.52 -2.40 -21.23
N LYS A 52 -3.74 -3.12 -20.40
CA LYS A 52 -3.49 -4.55 -20.57
C LYS A 52 -4.65 -5.42 -20.10
N GLY A 53 -5.43 -4.94 -19.12
CA GLY A 53 -6.59 -5.66 -18.62
C GLY A 53 -7.07 -5.16 -17.26
N GLN A 54 -8.02 -5.90 -16.69
CA GLN A 54 -8.48 -5.64 -15.31
C GLN A 54 -7.29 -5.76 -14.35
N THR A 55 -7.23 -4.89 -13.35
CA THR A 55 -6.08 -4.79 -12.45
C THR A 55 -6.54 -4.87 -11.01
N VAL A 56 -6.03 -5.86 -10.29
CA VAL A 56 -6.16 -5.99 -8.83
C VAL A 56 -4.85 -5.50 -8.21
N LEU A 57 -4.94 -4.51 -7.33
CA LEU A 57 -3.81 -4.00 -6.57
C LEU A 57 -3.90 -4.51 -5.14
N ILE A 58 -2.80 -5.09 -4.62
CA ILE A 58 -2.67 -5.43 -3.21
C ILE A 58 -1.51 -4.65 -2.60
N PHE A 59 -1.80 -3.88 -1.55
CA PHE A 59 -0.78 -3.19 -0.77
C PHE A 59 -0.39 -4.06 0.41
N TYR A 60 0.91 -4.25 0.61
CA TYR A 60 1.45 -4.96 1.76
C TYR A 60 2.58 -4.16 2.40
N ARG A 61 2.87 -4.44 3.67
CA ARG A 61 3.82 -3.64 4.47
C ARG A 61 5.28 -3.95 4.14
N GLY A 62 5.54 -5.20 3.79
CA GLY A 62 6.86 -5.73 3.51
C GLY A 62 7.04 -7.17 3.96
N ASN A 63 8.16 -7.78 3.56
CA ASN A 63 8.49 -9.19 3.82
C ASN A 63 8.52 -9.53 5.32
N TRP A 64 8.88 -8.58 6.17
CA TRP A 64 8.95 -8.77 7.62
C TRP A 64 7.57 -8.98 8.27
N CYS A 65 6.47 -8.73 7.56
CA CYS A 65 5.10 -8.81 8.07
C CYS A 65 4.50 -10.22 7.87
N PRO A 66 4.36 -11.04 8.92
CA PRO A 66 3.90 -12.44 8.76
C PRO A 66 2.46 -12.55 8.25
N TYR A 67 1.59 -11.60 8.61
CA TYR A 67 0.21 -11.54 8.10
C TYR A 67 0.18 -11.23 6.60
N CYS A 68 1.07 -10.34 6.17
CA CYS A 68 1.19 -9.94 4.78
C CYS A 68 1.65 -11.14 3.94
N ASN A 69 2.66 -11.87 4.40
CA ASN A 69 3.17 -13.06 3.69
C ASN A 69 2.11 -14.15 3.60
N LYS A 70 1.33 -14.37 4.67
CA LYS A 70 0.19 -15.30 4.65
C LYS A 70 -0.86 -14.89 3.61
N GLN A 71 -1.18 -13.59 3.53
CA GLN A 71 -2.13 -13.08 2.54
C GLN A 71 -1.61 -13.24 1.10
N LEU A 72 -0.33 -12.89 0.86
CA LEU A 72 0.31 -13.05 -0.45
C LEU A 72 0.34 -14.52 -0.87
N LYS A 73 0.64 -15.45 0.05
CA LYS A 73 0.60 -16.89 -0.24
C LYS A 73 -0.80 -17.34 -0.67
N GLY A 74 -1.86 -16.91 0.03
CA GLY A 74 -3.23 -17.24 -0.35
C GLY A 74 -3.64 -16.69 -1.72
N LEU A 75 -3.18 -15.48 -2.05
CA LEU A 75 -3.38 -14.89 -3.39
C LEU A 75 -2.61 -15.67 -4.46
N GLN A 76 -1.38 -16.08 -4.18
CA GLN A 76 -0.58 -16.92 -5.07
C GLN A 76 -1.26 -18.27 -5.34
N ASP A 77 -1.79 -18.92 -4.29
CA ASP A 77 -2.50 -20.19 -4.40
C ASP A 77 -3.79 -20.08 -5.22
N SER A 78 -4.39 -18.89 -5.24
CA SER A 78 -5.61 -18.57 -5.98
C SER A 78 -5.35 -17.79 -7.27
N LEU A 79 -4.09 -17.63 -7.69
CA LEU A 79 -3.71 -16.71 -8.77
C LEU A 79 -4.45 -17.05 -10.07
N GLN A 80 -4.60 -18.34 -10.35
CA GLN A 80 -5.30 -18.82 -11.54
C GLN A 80 -6.76 -18.35 -11.61
N LEU A 81 -7.47 -18.30 -10.48
CA LEU A 81 -8.86 -17.81 -10.42
C LEU A 81 -8.97 -16.32 -10.77
N ILE A 82 -7.90 -15.55 -10.55
CA ILE A 82 -7.81 -14.13 -10.89
C ILE A 82 -7.46 -13.99 -12.38
N THR A 83 -6.45 -14.70 -12.85
CA THR A 83 -5.95 -14.58 -14.23
C THR A 83 -6.92 -15.14 -15.27
N GLU A 84 -7.65 -16.22 -14.96
CA GLU A 84 -8.70 -16.77 -15.83
C GLU A 84 -9.87 -15.79 -16.07
N LYS A 85 -10.06 -14.80 -15.18
CA LYS A 85 -11.03 -13.71 -15.36
C LYS A 85 -10.49 -12.56 -16.21
N GLY A 86 -9.28 -12.68 -16.76
CA GLY A 86 -8.62 -11.62 -17.52
C GLY A 86 -8.07 -10.49 -16.65
N ALA A 87 -7.90 -10.73 -15.34
CA ALA A 87 -7.31 -9.77 -14.42
C ALA A 87 -5.84 -10.08 -14.13
N GLN A 88 -5.05 -9.04 -13.91
CA GLN A 88 -3.69 -9.14 -13.39
C GLN A 88 -3.66 -8.75 -11.91
N LEU A 89 -2.81 -9.41 -11.13
CA LEU A 89 -2.57 -9.11 -9.72
C LEU A 89 -1.22 -8.41 -9.57
N ILE A 90 -1.21 -7.22 -8.98
CA ILE A 90 0.00 -6.42 -8.74
C ILE A 90 0.14 -6.15 -7.25
N ALA A 91 1.27 -6.56 -6.67
CA ALA A 91 1.61 -6.29 -5.28
C ALA A 91 2.48 -5.02 -5.16
N ILE A 92 2.14 -4.15 -4.22
CA ILE A 92 2.82 -2.86 -3.98
C ILE A 92 3.27 -2.81 -2.51
N THR A 93 4.53 -2.44 -2.28
CA THR A 93 5.14 -2.31 -0.96
C THR A 93 5.95 -1.01 -0.86
N PRO A 94 6.07 -0.41 0.34
CA PRO A 94 7.02 0.67 0.58
C PRO A 94 8.48 0.19 0.67
N GLU A 95 8.73 -1.12 0.66
CA GLU A 95 10.09 -1.65 0.77
C GLU A 95 10.97 -1.31 -0.42
N ALA A 96 12.25 -1.06 -0.13
CA ALA A 96 13.29 -1.01 -1.14
C ALA A 96 13.47 -2.40 -1.80
N LYS A 97 14.14 -2.43 -2.95
CA LYS A 97 14.42 -3.67 -3.70
C LYS A 97 14.96 -4.80 -2.82
N THR A 98 15.84 -4.50 -1.87
CA THR A 98 16.42 -5.49 -0.95
C THR A 98 15.37 -6.23 -0.11
N GLY A 99 14.28 -5.57 0.28
CA GLY A 99 13.16 -6.20 0.98
C GLY A 99 12.29 -7.04 0.04
N ILE A 100 12.09 -6.56 -1.18
CA ILE A 100 11.33 -7.27 -2.22
C ILE A 100 12.01 -8.58 -2.62
N ASP A 101 13.34 -8.58 -2.77
CA ASP A 101 14.13 -9.76 -3.14
C ASP A 101 14.01 -10.91 -2.11
N SER A 102 13.50 -10.60 -0.91
CA SER A 102 13.31 -11.56 0.19
C SER A 102 11.86 -12.03 0.35
N THR A 103 10.92 -11.53 -0.45
CA THR A 103 9.47 -11.81 -0.36
C THR A 103 9.06 -13.02 -1.21
#